data_AF-A0A6L8FQT2-F1
#
_entry.id   AF-A0A6L8FQT2-F1
#
_cell.length_a   1.000
_cell.length_b   1.000
_cell.length_c   1.000
_cell.angle_alpha   90.00
_cell.angle_beta   90.00
_cell.angle_gamma   90.00
#
_symmetry.space_group_name_H-M   'P 1'
#
loop_
_entity.id
_entity.type
_entity.pdbx_description
1 polymer ?
#
loop_
_entity_poly.entity_id
_entity_poly.type
_entity_poly.pdbx_seq_one_letter_code
_entity_poly.pdbx_strand_id
1 'polypeptide(L)'
;MHKIASLFLLLLCSAPLHSDEVLHQAVVETMVKATRYFRGQVATNGGYLWLYQSDFTRREGEGIASPTTIWVQPPGTPSVGMAFLRAYDATGDTLFLGGAVEAARAL
;
A
#
# COMPACT_ATOMS: atom_id res chain seq x y z
N MET A 1 39.03 34.47 -32.68
CA MET A 1 38.04 33.44 -33.07
C MET A 1 37.92 32.30 -32.04
N HIS A 2 38.02 32.53 -30.72
CA HIS A 2 38.08 31.43 -29.72
C HIS A 2 37.15 31.63 -28.50
N LYS A 3 36.19 32.57 -28.55
CA LYS A 3 35.30 32.87 -27.40
C LYS A 3 33.82 32.50 -27.60
N ILE A 4 33.48 31.81 -28.69
CA ILE A 4 32.06 31.50 -29.01
C ILE A 4 31.66 30.07 -28.63
N ALA A 5 32.62 29.18 -28.37
CA ALA A 5 32.33 27.76 -28.12
C ALA A 5 31.87 27.42 -26.69
N SER A 6 31.90 28.37 -25.74
CA SER A 6 31.69 28.04 -24.32
C SER A 6 30.25 28.19 -23.81
N LEU A 7 29.30 28.68 -24.63
CA LEU A 7 27.93 28.94 -24.17
C LEU A 7 26.90 27.87 -24.60
N PHE A 8 27.30 26.87 -25.39
CA PHE A 8 26.37 25.88 -25.97
C PHE A 8 26.41 24.50 -25.30
N LEU A 9 27.05 24.34 -24.14
CA LEU A 9 27.17 23.05 -23.44
C LEU A 9 26.35 22.93 -22.15
N LEU A 10 25.52 23.92 -21.81
CA LEU A 10 24.73 23.91 -20.57
C LEU A 10 23.26 23.49 -20.73
N LEU A 11 22.83 23.04 -21.92
CA LEU A 11 21.42 22.67 -22.19
C LEU A 11 21.12 21.17 -22.33
N LEU A 12 22.09 20.28 -22.10
CA LEU A 12 21.90 18.83 -22.33
C LEU A 12 21.66 18.00 -21.06
N CYS A 13 21.48 18.63 -19.90
CA CYS A 13 21.28 17.93 -18.62
C CYS A 13 19.90 18.21 -18.01
N SER A 14 18.84 18.04 -18.80
CA SER A 14 17.45 18.11 -18.33
C SER A 14 16.71 16.79 -18.60
N ALA A 15 17.04 15.74 -17.83
CA ALA A 15 16.15 14.60 -17.52
C ALA A 15 16.84 13.69 -16.47
N PRO A 16 16.16 13.28 -15.37
CA PRO A 16 14.99 12.42 -15.49
C PRO A 16 13.88 12.71 -14.46
N LEU A 17 13.12 13.81 -14.63
CA LEU A 17 11.90 14.02 -13.83
C LEU A 17 10.77 13.05 -14.24
N HIS A 18 10.82 12.52 -15.46
CA HIS A 18 9.75 11.70 -16.03
C HIS A 18 9.75 10.23 -15.53
N SER A 19 10.92 9.63 -15.31
CA SER A 19 10.98 8.24 -14.83
C SER A 19 10.52 8.10 -13.38
N ASP A 20 10.86 9.07 -12.54
CA ASP A 20 10.48 9.07 -11.12
C ASP A 20 8.98 9.31 -10.97
N GLU A 21 8.39 10.19 -11.78
CA GLU A 21 6.95 10.41 -11.81
C GLU A 21 6.19 9.16 -12.29
N VAL A 22 6.67 8.51 -13.36
CA VAL A 22 6.08 7.26 -13.86
C VAL A 22 6.17 6.15 -12.82
N LEU A 23 7.31 6.02 -12.14
CA LEU A 23 7.49 5.04 -11.08
C LEU A 23 6.59 5.35 -9.88
N HIS A 24 6.51 6.62 -9.47
CA HIS A 24 5.65 7.06 -8.37
C HIS A 24 4.19 6.68 -8.64
N GLN A 25 3.68 7.02 -9.83
CA GLN A 25 2.33 6.69 -10.23
C GLN A 25 2.07 5.17 -10.22
N ALA A 26 2.99 4.37 -10.78
CA ALA A 26 2.87 2.92 -10.79
C ALA A 26 2.88 2.30 -9.37
N VAL A 27 3.67 2.87 -8.45
CA VAL A 27 3.69 2.46 -7.03
C VAL A 27 2.34 2.77 -6.37
N VAL A 28 1.82 3.98 -6.54
CA VAL A 28 0.52 4.38 -5.97
C VAL A 28 -0.60 3.51 -6.52
N GLU A 29 -0.64 3.26 -7.83
CA GLU A 29 -1.64 2.38 -8.46
C GLU A 29 -1.57 0.94 -7.90
N THR A 30 -0.37 0.43 -7.68
CA THR A 30 -0.16 -0.88 -7.08
C THR A 30 -0.65 -0.92 -5.62
N MET A 31 -0.38 0.13 -4.84
CA MET A 31 -0.88 0.27 -3.47
C MET A 31 -2.41 0.34 -3.42
N VAL A 32 -3.02 1.09 -4.33
CA VAL A 32 -4.48 1.18 -4.50
C VAL A 32 -5.07 -0.19 -4.81
N LYS A 33 -4.48 -0.93 -5.76
CA LYS A 33 -4.91 -2.29 -6.11
C LYS A 33 -4.82 -3.24 -4.92
N ALA A 34 -3.69 -3.23 -4.20
CA ALA A 34 -3.50 -4.05 -3.01
C ALA A 34 -4.51 -3.70 -1.91
N THR A 35 -4.76 -2.42 -1.68
CA THR A 35 -5.72 -1.95 -0.66
C THR A 35 -7.13 -2.37 -0.99
N ARG A 36 -7.55 -2.23 -2.26
CA ARG A 36 -8.87 -2.70 -2.71
C ARG A 36 -9.02 -4.22 -2.55
N TYR A 37 -7.98 -4.99 -2.87
CA TYR A 37 -7.99 -6.44 -2.66
C TYR A 37 -8.10 -6.81 -1.18
N PHE A 38 -7.29 -6.19 -0.30
CA PHE A 38 -7.34 -6.46 1.13
C PHE A 38 -8.69 -6.08 1.74
N ARG A 39 -9.23 -4.91 1.42
CA ARG A 39 -10.53 -4.45 1.93
C ARG A 39 -11.71 -5.27 1.38
N GLY A 40 -11.65 -5.67 0.11
CA GLY A 40 -12.76 -6.34 -0.57
C GLY A 40 -12.75 -7.86 -0.49
N GLN A 41 -11.60 -8.50 -0.34
CA GLN A 41 -11.45 -9.97 -0.44
C GLN A 41 -10.88 -10.59 0.83
N VAL A 42 -9.91 -9.94 1.48
CA VAL A 42 -9.21 -10.53 2.64
C VAL A 42 -9.93 -10.21 3.95
N ALA A 43 -10.47 -9.00 4.07
CA ALA A 43 -11.07 -8.50 5.30
C ALA A 43 -12.28 -9.32 5.74
N THR A 44 -12.43 -9.47 7.05
CA THR A 44 -13.63 -9.97 7.71
C THR A 44 -14.13 -8.88 8.65
N ASN A 45 -15.20 -8.18 8.28
CA ASN A 45 -15.73 -7.01 9.02
C ASN A 45 -14.64 -5.94 9.33
N GLY A 46 -13.69 -5.74 8.42
CA GLY A 46 -12.55 -4.82 8.62
C GLY A 46 -11.33 -5.43 9.30
N GLY A 47 -11.44 -6.64 9.86
CA GLY A 47 -10.31 -7.33 10.50
C GLY A 47 -9.58 -8.33 9.60
N TYR A 48 -8.39 -8.73 10.05
CA TYR A 48 -7.44 -9.54 9.29
C TYR A 48 -6.77 -10.61 10.17
N LEU A 49 -6.35 -11.70 9.54
CA LEU A 49 -5.57 -12.80 10.09
C LEU A 49 -4.12 -12.76 9.57
N TRP A 50 -3.21 -13.56 10.15
CA TRP A 50 -1.79 -13.57 9.75
C TRP A 50 -1.51 -14.44 8.53
N LEU A 51 -2.37 -15.41 8.23
CA LEU A 51 -2.21 -16.32 7.11
C LEU A 51 -3.54 -16.64 6.43
N TYR A 52 -3.51 -16.65 5.10
CA TYR A 52 -4.61 -17.04 4.23
C TYR A 52 -4.08 -17.93 3.11
N GLN A 53 -4.81 -19.00 2.76
CA GLN A 53 -4.69 -19.62 1.44
C GLN A 53 -5.31 -18.70 0.38
N SER A 54 -4.82 -18.77 -0.85
CA SER A 54 -5.27 -17.90 -1.95
C SER A 54 -6.75 -18.06 -2.32
N ASP A 55 -7.35 -19.21 -2.00
CA ASP A 55 -8.77 -19.51 -2.19
C ASP A 55 -9.61 -19.26 -0.92
N PHE A 56 -8.99 -18.74 0.15
CA PHE A 56 -9.59 -18.48 1.47
C PHE A 56 -10.19 -19.69 2.19
N THR A 57 -9.93 -20.92 1.71
CA THR A 57 -10.45 -22.15 2.34
C THR A 57 -9.79 -22.43 3.69
N ARG A 58 -8.57 -21.93 3.90
CA ARG A 58 -7.87 -21.95 5.18
C ARG A 58 -7.36 -20.57 5.54
N ARG A 59 -7.55 -20.23 6.81
CA ARG A 59 -7.11 -19.00 7.46
C ARG A 59 -6.57 -19.37 8.83
N GLU A 60 -5.56 -18.67 9.31
CA GLU A 60 -4.97 -18.97 10.61
C GLU A 60 -4.81 -17.75 11.49
N GLY A 61 -4.96 -17.97 12.79
CA GLY A 61 -4.47 -17.18 13.93
C GLY A 61 -3.47 -18.05 14.69
N GLU A 62 -3.67 -18.29 15.98
CA GLU A 62 -2.91 -19.32 16.72
C GLU A 62 -3.21 -20.77 16.26
N GLY A 63 -4.24 -20.94 15.42
CA GLY A 63 -4.55 -22.16 14.69
C GLY A 63 -5.53 -21.86 13.56
N ILE A 64 -6.22 -22.89 13.04
CA ILE A 64 -7.24 -22.71 12.00
C ILE A 64 -8.36 -21.81 12.54
N ALA A 65 -8.61 -20.71 11.83
CA ALA A 65 -9.57 -19.68 12.19
C ALA A 65 -10.86 -19.84 11.38
N SER A 66 -12.00 -19.52 12.00
CA SER A 66 -13.28 -19.50 11.30
C SER A 66 -13.37 -18.31 10.33
N PRO A 67 -14.28 -18.34 9.34
CA PRO A 67 -14.46 -17.22 8.42
C PRO A 67 -14.87 -15.89 9.07
N THR A 68 -15.33 -15.89 10.33
CA THR A 68 -15.74 -14.70 11.09
C THR A 68 -14.69 -14.23 12.10
N THR A 69 -13.58 -14.96 12.24
CA THR A 69 -12.51 -14.65 13.19
C THR A 69 -11.55 -13.60 12.62
N ILE A 70 -11.08 -12.69 13.48
CA ILE A 70 -10.00 -11.74 13.20
C ILE A 70 -8.85 -11.97 14.19
N TRP A 71 -7.67 -11.41 13.92
CA TRP A 71 -6.48 -11.59 14.75
C TRP A 71 -5.93 -10.26 15.26
N VAL A 72 -5.50 -10.22 16.52
CA VAL A 72 -4.93 -9.02 17.14
C VAL A 72 -3.40 -9.08 17.18
N GLN A 73 -2.81 -10.24 17.46
CA GLN A 73 -1.36 -10.34 17.59
C GLN A 73 -0.65 -10.15 16.24
N PRO A 74 0.55 -9.53 16.22
CA PRO A 74 1.28 -9.33 14.97
C PRO A 74 1.75 -10.63 14.30
N PRO A 75 1.71 -10.73 12.96
CA PRO A 75 1.02 -9.80 12.07
C PRO A 75 -0.50 -10.06 12.12
N GLY A 76 -1.29 -9.04 12.43
CA GLY A 76 -2.75 -9.16 12.54
C GLY A 76 -3.46 -7.88 12.11
N THR A 77 -4.72 -7.73 12.52
CA THR A 77 -5.56 -6.55 12.23
C THR A 77 -4.83 -5.23 12.54
N PRO A 78 -4.15 -5.06 13.69
CA PRO A 78 -3.42 -3.82 13.96
C PRO A 78 -2.27 -3.58 12.97
N SER A 79 -1.58 -4.64 12.53
CA SER A 79 -0.47 -4.54 11.58
C SER A 79 -0.94 -4.07 10.20
N VAL A 80 -2.09 -4.58 9.73
CA VAL A 80 -2.69 -4.16 8.46
C VAL A 80 -3.23 -2.73 8.56
N GLY A 81 -3.90 -2.38 9.66
CA GLY A 81 -4.33 -1.01 9.92
C GLY A 81 -3.17 0.00 9.90
N MET A 82 -2.03 -0.34 10.52
CA MET A 82 -0.83 0.49 10.46
C MET A 82 -0.24 0.60 9.05
N ALA A 83 -0.31 -0.46 8.23
CA ALA A 83 0.11 -0.39 6.84
C ALA A 83 -0.75 0.59 6.04
N PHE A 84 -2.06 0.61 6.28
CA PHE A 84 -2.97 1.59 5.68
C PHE A 84 -2.69 3.02 6.15
N LEU A 85 -2.41 3.25 7.43
CA LEU A 85 -2.01 4.58 7.92
C LEU A 85 -0.74 5.08 7.24
N ARG A 86 0.29 4.23 7.10
CA ARG A 86 1.52 4.59 6.39
C ARG A 86 1.26 4.91 4.92
N ALA A 87 0.36 4.19 4.27
CA ALA A 87 -0.03 4.46 2.90
C ALA A 87 -0.79 5.81 2.78
N TYR A 88 -1.64 6.14 3.76
CA TYR A 88 -2.29 7.45 3.83
C TYR A 88 -1.28 8.57 4.04
N ASP A 89 -0.37 8.44 5.01
CA ASP A 89 0.66 9.45 5.27
C ASP A 89 1.55 9.71 4.05
N ALA A 90 1.82 8.68 3.24
CA ALA A 90 2.65 8.77 2.06
C ALA A 90 1.96 9.38 0.83
N THR A 91 0.63 9.37 0.76
CA THR A 91 -0.12 9.69 -0.48
C THR A 91 -1.23 10.73 -0.29
N GLY A 92 -1.75 10.90 0.92
CA GLY A 92 -2.96 11.67 1.22
C GLY A 92 -4.27 11.04 0.74
N ASP A 93 -4.24 9.85 0.11
CA ASP A 93 -5.46 9.23 -0.44
C ASP A 93 -6.32 8.58 0.66
N THR A 94 -7.54 9.11 0.82
CA THR A 94 -8.54 8.64 1.79
C THR A 94 -8.95 7.16 1.63
N LEU A 95 -8.67 6.52 0.48
CA LEU A 95 -8.84 5.07 0.31
C LEU A 95 -8.09 4.29 1.39
N PHE A 96 -6.86 4.71 1.70
CA PHE A 96 -6.02 4.06 2.70
C PHE A 96 -6.51 4.39 4.11
N LEU A 97 -6.82 5.65 4.40
CA LEU A 97 -7.40 6.05 5.69
C LEU A 97 -8.70 5.29 6.01
N GLY A 98 -9.56 5.08 5.00
CA GLY A 98 -10.77 4.26 5.15
C GLY A 98 -10.45 2.82 5.58
N GLY A 99 -9.43 2.20 5.00
CA GLY A 99 -8.98 0.86 5.41
C GLY A 99 -8.43 0.83 6.84
N ALA A 100 -7.69 1.88 7.25
CA ALA A 100 -7.21 1.99 8.63
C ALA A 100 -8.36 2.13 9.64
N VAL A 101 -9.38 2.92 9.32
CA VAL A 101 -10.58 3.08 10.16
C VAL A 101 -11.38 1.78 10.25
N GLU A 102 -11.51 1.04 9.15
CA GLU A 102 -12.14 -0.29 9.14
C GLU A 102 -11.40 -1.26 10.07
N ALA A 103 -10.07 -1.32 9.99
CA ALA A 103 -9.25 -2.14 10.88
C ALA A 103 -9.39 -1.72 12.35
N ALA A 104 -9.44 -0.41 12.64
CA ALA A 104 -9.62 0.09 13.99
C ALA A 104 -11.01 -0.25 14.57
N ARG A 105 -12.06 -0.22 13.75
CA ARG A 105 -13.43 -0.59 14.17
C ARG A 105 -13.63 -2.09 14.41
N ALA A 106 -12.73 -2.92 13.89
CA ALA A 106 -12.76 -4.35 14.10
C ALA A 106 -12.18 -4.77 15.47
N LEU A 107 -11.47 -3.88 16.16
CA LEU A 107 -10.85 -4.09 17.49
C LEU A 107 -11.76 -3.56 18.61
#